data_AF-A0A443J0B2-F1
#
_entry.id   AF-A0A443J0B2-F1
#
_cell.length_a   1.000
_cell.length_b   1.000
_cell.length_c   1.000
_cell.angle_alpha   90.00
_cell.angle_beta   90.00
_cell.angle_gamma   90.00
#
_symmetry.space_group_name_H-M   'P 1'
#
loop_
_entity.id
_entity.type
_entity.pdbx_description
1 polymer ?
#
loop_
_entity_poly.entity_id
_entity_poly.type
_entity_poly.pdbx_seq_one_letter_code
_entity_poly.pdbx_strand_id
1 'polypeptide(L)'
;MRRLGFHEIPHWDQDDHAAAWAAFAVDAPRLTAKGAKMAFEIGFEPVEVTEPGAARFTGYYEPELAASPIRSAAFPAPLYAMPEGLPTPWHTRAEIVAGDLLAGREIAFVESAIEAFLAQVQGSVRLRMPDGAVLRLGYAGKNGHPYASIGRELVRRGVGPAERMTPDAIRDWCAANPDQVADLLNTNPSFVFFRILDLPPETGPIGSMGLPVTPGRSLAVDPEVIPLGAPVWIDCPGFGARLMVAQDTGSAIRGAGRGDIFIGSGSEAGRIAGAINTPGRMIWLRRRG
;
A
#
# COMPACT_ATOMS: atom_id res chain seq x y z
N MET A 1 2.52 -0.82 -26.98
CA MET A 1 3.70 -0.54 -26.16
C MET A 1 4.93 -0.44 -27.05
N ARG A 2 5.71 0.66 -26.95
CA ARG A 2 6.92 0.90 -27.75
C ARG A 2 8.11 0.19 -27.10
N ARG A 3 8.96 -0.48 -27.88
CA ARG A 3 10.23 -1.05 -27.38
C ARG A 3 11.30 0.04 -27.33
N LEU A 4 12.16 -0.02 -26.31
CA LEU A 4 13.24 0.93 -26.07
C LEU A 4 14.58 0.21 -25.96
N GLY A 5 15.67 0.91 -26.24
CA GLY A 5 16.99 0.58 -25.73
C GLY A 5 17.17 1.04 -24.28
N PHE A 6 18.00 0.35 -23.50
CA PHE A 6 18.34 0.80 -22.14
C PHE A 6 18.98 2.20 -22.09
N HIS A 7 19.69 2.59 -23.15
CA HIS A 7 20.25 3.94 -23.29
C HIS A 7 19.19 5.04 -23.47
N GLU A 8 17.94 4.68 -23.81
CA GLU A 8 16.81 5.62 -23.88
C GLU A 8 16.12 5.83 -22.52
N ILE A 9 16.51 5.07 -21.50
CA ILE A 9 15.98 5.17 -20.14
C ILE A 9 16.79 6.26 -19.39
N PRO A 10 16.18 7.38 -19.01
CA PRO A 10 16.85 8.44 -18.27
C PRO A 10 17.48 7.90 -16.98
N HIS A 11 18.69 8.37 -16.66
CA HIS A 11 19.38 8.02 -15.41
C HIS A 11 19.56 6.51 -15.16
N TRP A 12 19.41 5.65 -16.17
CA TRP A 12 19.58 4.20 -16.01
C TRP A 12 20.91 3.87 -15.35
N ASP A 13 22.01 4.40 -15.89
CA ASP A 13 23.36 4.16 -15.38
C ASP A 13 23.61 4.69 -13.95
N GLN A 14 22.73 5.55 -13.44
CA GLN A 14 22.85 6.18 -12.12
C GLN A 14 22.06 5.44 -11.04
N ASP A 15 21.19 4.50 -11.40
CA ASP A 15 20.41 3.74 -10.42
C ASP A 15 21.27 2.68 -9.70
N ASP A 16 20.92 2.43 -8.44
CA ASP A 16 21.46 1.32 -7.65
C ASP A 16 20.77 0.00 -8.06
N HIS A 17 21.32 -0.61 -9.09
CA HIS A 17 20.85 -1.89 -9.60
C HIS A 17 21.06 -3.03 -8.61
N ALA A 18 22.01 -2.93 -7.68
CA ALA A 18 22.23 -3.97 -6.68
C ALA A 18 21.04 -4.01 -5.71
N ALA A 19 20.56 -2.85 -5.27
CA ALA A 19 19.33 -2.74 -4.49
C ALA A 19 18.09 -3.22 -5.28
N ALA A 20 17.97 -2.85 -6.56
CA ALA A 20 16.87 -3.34 -7.39
C ALA A 20 16.91 -4.87 -7.58
N TRP A 21 18.10 -5.45 -7.75
CA TRP A 21 18.28 -6.88 -7.85
C TRP A 21 17.98 -7.60 -6.54
N ALA A 22 18.37 -7.03 -5.39
CA ALA A 22 18.04 -7.59 -4.09
C ALA A 22 16.51 -7.69 -3.90
N ALA A 23 15.77 -6.64 -4.24
CA ALA A 23 14.30 -6.64 -4.22
C ALA A 23 13.71 -7.67 -5.19
N PHE A 24 14.24 -7.76 -6.42
CA PHE A 24 13.79 -8.71 -7.43
C PHE A 24 14.09 -10.17 -7.06
N ALA A 25 15.23 -10.42 -6.40
CA ALA A 25 15.64 -11.76 -6.00
C ALA A 25 14.79 -12.32 -4.86
N VAL A 26 14.05 -11.48 -4.12
CA VAL A 26 13.01 -11.95 -3.18
C VAL A 26 11.97 -12.80 -3.93
N ASP A 27 11.60 -12.41 -5.15
CA ASP A 27 10.61 -13.11 -5.98
C ASP A 27 11.23 -14.22 -6.82
N ALA A 28 12.53 -14.12 -7.12
CA ALA A 28 13.26 -15.04 -7.97
C ALA A 28 14.56 -15.54 -7.31
N PRO A 29 14.50 -16.24 -6.15
CA PRO A 29 15.68 -16.54 -5.32
C PRO A 29 16.67 -17.50 -5.99
N ARG A 30 16.27 -18.18 -7.07
CA ARG A 30 17.14 -19.07 -7.84
C ARG A 30 17.98 -18.34 -8.90
N LEU A 31 17.70 -17.07 -9.17
CA LEU A 31 18.46 -16.27 -10.11
C LEU A 31 19.66 -15.66 -9.39
N THR A 32 20.86 -15.95 -9.91
CA THR A 32 22.10 -15.31 -9.46
C THR A 32 22.65 -14.44 -10.58
N ALA A 33 23.23 -13.30 -10.23
CA ALA A 33 23.83 -12.38 -11.18
C ALA A 33 25.28 -12.09 -10.77
N LYS A 34 26.21 -12.19 -11.73
CA LYS A 34 27.59 -11.69 -11.57
C LYS A 34 27.67 -10.16 -11.64
N GLY A 35 26.59 -9.51 -12.05
CA GLY A 35 26.39 -8.05 -12.03
C GLY A 35 24.93 -7.71 -12.29
N ALA A 36 24.30 -6.98 -11.36
CA ALA A 36 22.86 -6.73 -11.36
C ALA A 36 22.36 -6.00 -12.61
N LYS A 37 23.01 -4.89 -12.99
CA LYS A 37 22.67 -4.12 -14.20
C LYS A 37 22.70 -4.99 -15.46
N MET A 38 23.80 -5.70 -15.67
CA MET A 38 23.98 -6.59 -16.81
C MET A 38 22.92 -7.70 -16.85
N ALA A 39 22.52 -8.23 -15.69
CA ALA A 39 21.47 -9.24 -15.63
C ALA A 39 20.11 -8.70 -16.06
N PHE A 40 19.76 -7.46 -15.72
CA PHE A 40 18.57 -6.80 -16.26
C PHE A 40 18.68 -6.55 -17.77
N GLU A 41 19.83 -6.07 -18.24
CA GLU A 41 20.05 -5.75 -19.66
C GLU A 41 19.98 -6.96 -20.59
N ILE A 42 20.51 -8.10 -20.12
CA ILE A 42 20.48 -9.37 -20.85
C ILE A 42 19.12 -10.05 -20.72
N GLY A 43 18.55 -10.08 -19.51
CA GLY A 43 17.35 -10.86 -19.22
C GLY A 43 16.05 -10.22 -19.71
N PHE A 44 16.06 -8.91 -19.97
CA PHE A 44 14.85 -8.15 -20.21
C PHE A 44 14.97 -7.18 -21.39
N GLU A 45 13.83 -6.80 -21.94
CA GLU A 45 13.70 -5.72 -22.92
C GLU A 45 12.81 -4.61 -22.33
N PRO A 46 13.20 -3.33 -22.38
CA PRO A 46 12.36 -2.25 -21.90
C PRO A 46 11.22 -1.92 -22.86
N VAL A 47 10.03 -1.76 -22.27
CA VAL A 47 8.77 -1.56 -22.97
C VAL A 47 8.02 -0.40 -22.33
N GLU A 48 7.71 0.62 -23.13
CA GLU A 48 6.97 1.80 -22.70
C GLU A 48 5.49 1.43 -22.50
N VAL A 49 5.02 1.55 -21.25
CA VAL A 49 3.67 1.11 -20.83
C VAL A 49 2.61 2.11 -21.29
N THR A 50 2.91 3.40 -21.15
CA THR A 50 2.10 4.54 -21.58
C THR A 50 3.00 5.60 -22.21
N GLU A 51 2.40 6.56 -22.92
CA GLU A 51 3.12 7.76 -23.37
C GLU A 51 3.88 8.43 -22.20
N PRO A 52 5.07 9.00 -22.44
CA PRO A 52 5.82 9.73 -21.42
C PRO A 52 4.96 10.80 -20.72
N GLY A 53 4.96 10.81 -19.39
CA GLY A 53 4.15 11.74 -18.59
C GLY A 53 2.69 11.32 -18.38
N ALA A 54 2.22 10.24 -19.02
CA ALA A 54 0.85 9.76 -18.85
C ALA A 54 0.70 8.80 -17.66
N ALA A 55 1.79 8.22 -17.14
CA ALA A 55 1.72 7.38 -15.96
C ALA A 55 1.35 8.21 -14.73
N ARG A 56 0.60 7.64 -13.79
CA ARG A 56 0.15 8.30 -12.56
C ARG A 56 0.65 7.53 -11.35
N PHE A 57 1.43 8.19 -10.50
CA PHE A 57 1.97 7.62 -9.28
C PHE A 57 1.26 8.16 -8.03
N THR A 58 1.03 7.27 -7.08
CA THR A 58 0.77 7.59 -5.67
C THR A 58 1.79 6.89 -4.78
N GLY A 59 1.76 7.15 -3.47
CA GLY A 59 2.56 6.39 -2.51
C GLY A 59 1.68 5.71 -1.46
N TYR A 60 2.14 4.56 -0.98
CA TYR A 60 1.59 3.85 0.17
C TYR A 60 2.71 3.48 1.17
N TYR A 61 2.32 3.17 2.40
CA TYR A 61 3.26 2.90 3.48
C TYR A 61 2.66 1.94 4.50
N GLU A 62 3.50 1.37 5.35
CA GLU A 62 3.08 0.56 6.50
C GLU A 62 2.99 1.47 7.74
N PRO A 63 1.78 1.84 8.21
CA PRO A 63 1.64 2.65 9.41
C PRO A 63 2.20 1.93 10.64
N GLU A 64 2.67 2.71 11.59
CA GLU A 64 3.07 2.24 12.90
C GLU A 64 2.15 2.89 13.94
N LEU A 65 1.44 2.07 14.71
CA LEU A 65 0.44 2.52 15.69
C LEU A 65 0.77 1.96 17.08
N ALA A 66 0.45 2.72 18.13
CA ALA A 66 0.38 2.14 19.46
C ALA A 66 -0.86 1.23 19.55
N ALA A 67 -0.73 0.10 20.23
CA ALA A 67 -1.82 -0.85 20.37
C ALA A 67 -1.78 -1.60 21.71
N SER A 68 -2.87 -2.29 22.01
CA SER A 68 -2.99 -3.21 23.14
C SER A 68 -3.74 -4.47 22.72
N PRO A 69 -3.39 -5.66 23.25
CA PRO A 69 -4.22 -6.86 23.08
C PRO A 69 -5.55 -6.78 23.85
N ILE A 70 -5.68 -5.85 24.80
CA ILE A 70 -6.86 -5.70 25.67
C ILE A 70 -7.51 -4.34 25.40
N ARG A 71 -8.83 -4.35 25.14
CA ARG A 71 -9.62 -3.13 24.96
C ARG A 71 -9.56 -2.26 26.21
N SER A 72 -9.36 -0.97 26.03
CA SER A 72 -9.36 0.01 27.12
C SER A 72 -9.82 1.38 26.62
N ALA A 73 -9.95 2.36 27.52
CA ALA A 73 -10.24 3.73 27.12
C ALA A 73 -9.14 4.34 26.22
N ALA A 74 -7.88 3.95 26.44
CA ALA A 74 -6.75 4.40 25.62
C ALA A 74 -6.67 3.65 24.27
N PHE A 75 -7.16 2.42 24.21
CA PHE A 75 -7.17 1.58 23.00
C PHE A 75 -8.58 1.04 22.76
N PRO A 76 -9.52 1.87 22.28
CA PRO A 76 -10.91 1.49 22.13
C PRO A 76 -11.21 0.78 20.80
N ALA A 77 -10.39 0.98 19.76
CA ALA A 77 -10.74 0.64 18.38
C ALA A 77 -10.12 -0.70 17.92
N PRO A 78 -10.92 -1.72 17.59
CA PRO A 78 -10.40 -3.04 17.22
C PRO A 78 -9.89 -3.15 15.77
N LEU A 79 -8.88 -3.99 15.59
CA LEU A 79 -8.48 -4.56 14.31
C LEU A 79 -8.86 -6.05 14.29
N TYR A 80 -9.50 -6.51 13.21
CA TYR A 80 -10.14 -7.82 13.18
C TYR A 80 -9.45 -8.83 12.29
N ALA A 81 -9.45 -10.09 12.73
CA ALA A 81 -9.13 -11.25 11.91
C ALA A 81 -10.24 -11.51 10.87
N MET A 82 -9.88 -12.16 9.76
CA MET A 82 -10.87 -12.55 8.75
C MET A 82 -11.68 -13.76 9.23
N PRO A 83 -13.02 -13.69 9.24
CA PRO A 83 -13.87 -14.87 9.43
C PRO A 83 -13.73 -15.86 8.27
N GLU A 84 -13.83 -17.15 8.58
CA GLU A 84 -13.81 -18.21 7.56
C GLU A 84 -15.08 -18.21 6.71
N GLY A 85 -14.94 -18.50 5.41
CA GLY A 85 -16.08 -18.78 4.54
C GLY A 85 -17.02 -17.60 4.24
N LEU A 86 -16.56 -16.36 4.38
CA LEU A 86 -17.39 -15.19 4.07
C LEU A 86 -17.85 -15.18 2.60
N PRO A 87 -19.15 -14.97 2.31
CA PRO A 87 -19.61 -14.73 0.95
C PRO A 87 -19.05 -13.41 0.41
N THR A 88 -18.96 -13.25 -0.91
CA THR A 88 -18.50 -12.02 -1.55
C THR A 88 -19.56 -11.50 -2.53
N PRO A 89 -20.14 -10.30 -2.31
CA PRO A 89 -19.92 -9.40 -1.16
C PRO A 89 -20.56 -9.92 0.14
N TRP A 90 -20.01 -9.50 1.29
CA TRP A 90 -20.58 -9.71 2.64
C TRP A 90 -21.28 -8.42 3.11
N HIS A 91 -21.36 -8.20 4.43
CA HIS A 91 -21.87 -6.97 5.04
C HIS A 91 -20.97 -5.77 4.78
N THR A 92 -21.60 -4.61 4.61
CA THR A 92 -20.93 -3.31 4.57
C THR A 92 -20.29 -2.98 5.92
N ARG A 93 -19.34 -2.05 5.93
CA ARG A 93 -18.75 -1.53 7.18
C ARG A 93 -19.80 -1.09 8.19
N ALA A 94 -20.83 -0.36 7.75
CA ALA A 94 -21.88 0.16 8.62
C ALA A 94 -22.65 -0.99 9.30
N GLU A 95 -23.01 -2.03 8.55
CA GLU A 95 -23.70 -3.22 9.07
C GLU A 95 -22.79 -4.04 10.01
N ILE A 96 -21.51 -4.20 9.67
CA ILE A 96 -20.52 -4.89 10.51
C ILE A 96 -20.41 -4.23 11.87
N VAL A 97 -20.26 -2.90 11.89
CA VAL A 97 -20.08 -2.13 13.12
C VAL A 97 -21.37 -2.07 13.92
N ALA A 98 -22.52 -1.80 13.28
CA ALA A 98 -23.81 -1.70 13.96
C ALA A 98 -24.29 -3.04 14.55
N GLY A 99 -23.98 -4.15 13.88
CA GLY A 99 -24.37 -5.49 14.32
C GLY A 99 -23.36 -6.19 15.24
N ASP A 100 -22.21 -5.56 15.51
CA ASP A 100 -21.07 -6.19 16.21
C ASP A 100 -20.71 -7.59 15.65
N LEU A 101 -20.73 -7.69 14.32
CA LEU A 101 -20.66 -8.98 13.61
C LEU A 101 -19.30 -9.67 13.69
N LEU A 102 -18.32 -9.03 14.33
CA LEU A 102 -16.94 -9.49 14.47
C LEU A 102 -16.53 -9.68 15.94
N ALA A 103 -17.48 -9.67 16.88
CA ALA A 103 -17.22 -9.93 18.29
C ALA A 103 -16.43 -11.24 18.48
N GLY A 104 -15.33 -11.17 19.22
CA GLY A 104 -14.44 -12.30 19.47
C GLY A 104 -13.42 -12.57 18.35
N ARG A 105 -13.34 -11.70 17.34
CA ARG A 105 -12.34 -11.77 16.25
C ARG A 105 -11.31 -10.64 16.30
N GLU A 106 -11.29 -9.87 17.39
CA GLU A 106 -10.29 -8.82 17.61
C GLU A 106 -8.89 -9.42 17.72
N ILE A 107 -7.93 -8.84 17.00
CA ILE A 107 -6.51 -9.17 17.10
C ILE A 107 -5.82 -8.23 18.10
N ALA A 108 -6.13 -6.95 17.99
CA ALA A 108 -5.57 -5.89 18.83
C ALA A 108 -6.49 -4.66 18.79
N PHE A 109 -6.27 -3.74 19.71
CA PHE A 109 -6.97 -2.47 19.81
C PHE A 109 -5.99 -1.30 19.65
N VAL A 110 -6.37 -0.29 18.88
CA VAL A 110 -5.58 0.93 18.62
C VAL A 110 -6.30 2.16 19.19
N GLU A 111 -5.59 3.30 19.19
CA GLU A 111 -5.98 4.52 19.91
C GLU A 111 -7.28 5.16 19.41
N SER A 112 -7.63 4.97 18.13
CA SER A 112 -8.84 5.58 17.57
C SER A 112 -9.42 4.83 16.37
N ALA A 113 -10.70 5.08 16.10
CA ALA A 113 -11.40 4.50 14.96
C ALA A 113 -10.81 4.98 13.61
N ILE A 114 -10.29 6.22 13.54
CA ILE A 114 -9.64 6.73 12.33
C ILE A 114 -8.30 6.01 12.08
N GLU A 115 -7.50 5.73 13.11
CA GLU A 115 -6.26 4.95 12.91
C GLU A 115 -6.56 3.51 12.48
N ALA A 116 -7.57 2.87 13.08
CA ALA A 116 -8.02 1.54 12.65
C ALA A 116 -8.48 1.55 11.18
N PHE A 117 -9.21 2.59 10.76
CA PHE A 117 -9.64 2.78 9.39
C PHE A 117 -8.46 3.00 8.43
N LEU A 118 -7.50 3.85 8.79
CA LEU A 118 -6.32 4.13 7.96
C LEU A 118 -5.45 2.88 7.81
N ALA A 119 -5.27 2.09 8.88
CA ALA A 119 -4.61 0.79 8.80
C ALA A 119 -5.31 -0.15 7.79
N GLN A 120 -6.65 -0.17 7.77
CA GLN A 120 -7.42 -0.94 6.79
C GLN A 120 -7.24 -0.44 5.36
N VAL A 121 -7.14 0.87 5.15
CA VAL A 121 -6.87 1.45 3.82
C VAL A 121 -5.47 1.06 3.33
N GLN A 122 -4.46 1.05 4.21
CA GLN A 122 -3.10 0.62 3.86
C GLN A 122 -2.97 -0.90 3.71
N GLY A 123 -3.85 -1.68 4.34
CA GLY A 123 -3.87 -3.15 4.26
C GLY A 123 -2.79 -3.86 5.08
N SER A 124 -1.83 -3.13 5.67
CA SER A 124 -0.84 -3.63 6.62
C SER A 124 -0.58 -2.59 7.70
N VAL A 125 -0.10 -3.04 8.87
CA VAL A 125 0.22 -2.15 10.00
C VAL A 125 1.20 -2.81 10.97
N ARG A 126 2.13 -2.02 11.53
CA ARG A 126 2.95 -2.39 12.69
C ARG A 126 2.31 -1.85 13.96
N LEU A 127 2.14 -2.72 14.94
CA LEU A 127 1.54 -2.38 16.22
C LEU A 127 2.61 -2.45 17.30
N ARG A 128 2.92 -1.30 17.90
CA ARG A 128 3.81 -1.21 19.06
C ARG A 128 2.99 -1.46 20.33
N MET A 129 3.29 -2.56 20.99
CA MET A 129 2.65 -2.99 22.22
C MET A 129 3.23 -2.24 23.44
N PRO A 130 2.52 -2.22 24.58
CA PRO A 130 2.98 -1.49 25.77
C PRO A 130 4.27 -2.03 26.38
N ASP A 131 4.58 -3.32 26.15
CA ASP A 131 5.81 -3.99 26.57
C ASP A 131 6.99 -3.75 25.59
N GLY A 132 6.77 -2.99 24.51
CA GLY A 132 7.75 -2.72 23.46
C GLY A 132 7.78 -3.77 22.35
N ALA A 133 7.01 -4.86 22.45
CA ALA A 133 6.89 -5.83 21.37
C ALA A 133 6.24 -5.19 20.13
N VAL A 134 6.61 -5.69 18.95
CA VAL A 134 6.01 -5.26 17.67
C VAL A 134 5.22 -6.41 17.09
N LEU A 135 3.91 -6.26 17.01
CA LEU A 135 3.02 -7.18 16.28
C LEU A 135 2.79 -6.62 14.88
N ARG A 136 2.89 -7.46 13.86
CA ARG A 136 2.68 -7.05 12.48
C ARG A 136 1.42 -7.67 11.93
N LEU A 137 0.58 -6.84 11.35
CA LEU A 137 -0.65 -7.28 10.71
C LEU A 137 -0.56 -7.03 9.21
N GLY A 138 -0.89 -8.06 8.44
CA GLY A 138 -1.00 -7.99 6.98
C GLY A 138 -2.41 -8.28 6.51
N TYR A 139 -2.69 -7.96 5.26
CA TYR A 139 -3.98 -8.20 4.63
C TYR A 139 -4.32 -9.70 4.65
N ALA A 140 -5.54 -10.01 5.11
CA ALA A 140 -6.12 -11.35 5.05
C ALA A 140 -7.27 -11.44 4.04
N GLY A 141 -7.97 -10.34 3.79
CA GLY A 141 -9.09 -10.28 2.88
C GLY A 141 -9.95 -9.05 3.11
N LYS A 142 -11.06 -8.94 2.36
CA LYS A 142 -12.03 -7.86 2.50
C LYS A 142 -13.45 -8.35 2.26
N ASN A 143 -14.42 -7.57 2.70
CA ASN A 143 -15.87 -7.86 2.57
C ASN A 143 -16.44 -7.75 1.15
N GLY A 144 -15.62 -7.53 0.12
CA GLY A 144 -16.05 -7.46 -1.30
C GLY A 144 -16.59 -6.10 -1.76
N HIS A 145 -16.90 -5.17 -0.87
CA HIS A 145 -17.43 -3.85 -1.24
C HIS A 145 -16.35 -2.91 -1.81
N PRO A 146 -16.72 -2.01 -2.75
CA PRO A 146 -15.80 -1.02 -3.30
C PRO A 146 -15.38 0.01 -2.24
N TYR A 147 -14.19 0.56 -2.39
CA TYR A 147 -13.71 1.66 -1.55
C TYR A 147 -14.42 2.96 -1.90
N ALA A 148 -14.86 3.71 -0.89
CA ALA A 148 -15.31 5.09 -1.01
C ALA A 148 -14.43 6.01 -0.14
N SER A 149 -14.06 7.16 -0.69
CA SER A 149 -13.14 8.09 -0.04
C SER A 149 -13.82 8.96 1.01
N ILE A 150 -13.40 8.84 2.26
CA ILE A 150 -13.86 9.71 3.36
C ILE A 150 -13.42 11.17 3.18
N GLY A 151 -12.29 11.42 2.50
CA GLY A 151 -11.86 12.77 2.15
C GLY A 151 -12.83 13.45 1.18
N ARG A 152 -13.26 12.74 0.13
CA ARG A 152 -14.31 13.26 -0.79
C ARG A 152 -15.64 13.47 -0.09
N GLU A 153 -15.96 12.61 0.88
CA GLU A 153 -17.16 12.77 1.71
C GLU A 153 -17.09 14.03 2.58
N LEU A 154 -15.94 14.34 3.19
CA LEU A 154 -15.76 15.59 3.94
C LEU A 154 -15.90 16.84 3.06
N VAL A 155 -15.40 16.79 1.81
CA VAL A 155 -15.64 17.85 0.82
C VAL A 155 -17.13 18.00 0.54
N ARG A 156 -17.85 16.89 0.34
CA ARG A 156 -19.30 16.89 0.09
C ARG A 156 -20.08 17.48 1.29
N ARG A 157 -19.59 17.26 2.51
CA ARG A 157 -20.14 17.84 3.76
C ARG A 157 -19.79 19.33 3.94
N GLY A 158 -19.00 19.93 3.06
CA GLY A 158 -18.62 21.33 3.12
C GLY A 158 -17.49 21.64 4.12
N VAL A 159 -16.75 20.63 4.59
CA VAL A 159 -15.66 20.81 5.57
C VAL A 159 -14.47 21.57 4.98
N GLY A 160 -14.20 21.38 3.69
CA GLY A 160 -13.13 22.09 2.99
C GLY A 160 -12.92 21.57 1.57
N PRO A 161 -12.02 22.20 0.80
CA PRO A 161 -11.67 21.77 -0.54
C PRO A 161 -10.84 20.48 -0.53
N ALA A 162 -10.86 19.73 -1.63
CA ALA A 162 -10.25 18.39 -1.72
C ALA A 162 -8.74 18.40 -1.46
N GLU A 163 -8.06 19.47 -1.86
CA GLU A 163 -6.61 19.65 -1.71
C GLU A 163 -6.19 19.79 -0.24
N ARG A 164 -7.14 20.14 0.64
CA ARG A 164 -6.90 20.24 2.09
C ARG A 164 -7.27 18.97 2.85
N MET A 165 -7.86 17.96 2.21
CA MET A 165 -8.24 16.70 2.86
C MET A 165 -7.06 15.73 2.92
N THR A 166 -5.96 16.17 3.53
CA THR A 166 -4.79 15.31 3.81
C THR A 166 -5.10 14.32 4.94
N PRO A 167 -4.36 13.21 5.09
CA PRO A 167 -4.54 12.30 6.22
C PRO A 167 -4.50 13.00 7.58
N ASP A 168 -3.60 13.97 7.77
CA ASP A 168 -3.48 14.72 9.02
C ASP A 168 -4.66 15.66 9.25
N ALA A 169 -5.12 16.36 8.20
CA ALA A 169 -6.32 17.20 8.32
C ALA A 169 -7.58 16.38 8.63
N ILE A 170 -7.67 15.15 8.12
CA ILE A 170 -8.76 14.21 8.44
C ILE A 170 -8.66 13.75 9.89
N ARG A 171 -7.45 13.45 10.40
CA ARG A 171 -7.24 13.13 11.82
C ARG A 171 -7.66 14.27 12.72
N ASP A 172 -7.23 15.49 12.40
CA ASP A 172 -7.59 16.70 13.16
C ASP A 172 -9.10 16.91 13.17
N TRP A 173 -9.76 16.73 12.02
CA TRP A 173 -11.21 16.81 11.93
C TRP A 173 -11.90 15.75 12.79
N CYS A 174 -11.43 14.50 12.76
CA CYS A 174 -11.97 13.42 13.60
C CYS A 174 -11.78 13.69 15.10
N ALA A 175 -10.64 14.24 15.50
CA ALA A 175 -10.38 14.63 16.89
C ALA A 175 -11.31 15.76 17.36
N ALA A 176 -11.65 16.70 16.47
CA ALA A 176 -12.55 17.81 16.75
C ALA A 176 -14.05 17.43 16.70
N ASN A 177 -14.41 16.33 16.03
CA ASN A 177 -15.81 15.91 15.81
C ASN A 177 -16.04 14.43 16.16
N PRO A 178 -15.74 14.00 17.40
CA PRO A 178 -15.73 12.57 17.78
C PRO A 178 -17.08 11.87 17.60
N ASP A 179 -18.18 12.60 17.75
CA ASP A 179 -19.57 12.13 17.56
C ASP A 179 -19.92 11.84 16.10
N GLN A 180 -19.24 12.47 15.14
CA GLN A 180 -19.49 12.31 13.70
C GLN A 180 -18.53 11.31 13.03
N VAL A 181 -17.52 10.81 13.75
CA VAL A 181 -16.50 9.91 13.19
C VAL A 181 -17.13 8.63 12.66
N ALA A 182 -18.02 7.99 13.44
CA ALA A 182 -18.66 6.74 13.02
C ALA A 182 -19.42 6.92 11.69
N ASP A 183 -20.23 7.97 11.58
CA ASP A 183 -21.00 8.30 10.38
C ASP A 183 -20.11 8.66 9.18
N LEU A 184 -18.95 9.28 9.40
CA LEU A 184 -17.96 9.51 8.35
C LEU A 184 -17.38 8.18 7.86
N LEU A 185 -16.84 7.36 8.76
CA LEU A 185 -16.14 6.12 8.38
C LEU A 185 -17.09 5.14 7.69
N ASN A 186 -18.35 5.07 8.14
CA ASN A 186 -19.40 4.21 7.58
C ASN A 186 -19.80 4.57 6.15
N THR A 187 -19.41 5.74 5.63
CA THR A 187 -19.60 6.07 4.20
C THR A 187 -18.75 5.21 3.27
N ASN A 188 -17.67 4.61 3.78
CA ASN A 188 -16.86 3.62 3.06
C ASN A 188 -17.38 2.20 3.36
N PRO A 189 -18.11 1.54 2.44
CA PRO A 189 -18.67 0.22 2.70
C PRO A 189 -17.60 -0.88 2.75
N SER A 190 -16.41 -0.64 2.19
CA SER A 190 -15.30 -1.59 2.20
C SER A 190 -14.73 -1.80 3.61
N PHE A 191 -14.47 -3.06 3.98
CA PHE A 191 -13.89 -3.45 5.26
C PHE A 191 -12.75 -4.46 5.01
N VAL A 192 -11.57 -4.18 5.55
CA VAL A 192 -10.37 -5.02 5.43
C VAL A 192 -10.13 -5.78 6.72
N PHE A 193 -9.80 -7.05 6.58
CA PHE A 193 -9.42 -7.96 7.67
C PHE A 193 -7.93 -8.25 7.62
N PHE A 194 -7.39 -8.58 8.79
CA PHE A 194 -5.97 -8.81 8.96
C PHE A 194 -5.64 -10.25 9.37
N ARG A 195 -4.37 -10.60 9.19
CA ARG A 195 -3.72 -11.77 9.78
C ARG A 195 -2.44 -11.34 10.45
N ILE A 196 -2.06 -12.03 11.51
CA ILE A 196 -0.76 -11.85 12.15
C ILE A 196 0.33 -12.34 11.19
N LEU A 197 1.38 -11.56 11.05
CA LEU A 197 2.58 -11.89 10.30
C LEU A 197 3.71 -12.18 11.28
N ASP A 198 4.26 -13.39 11.22
CA ASP A 198 5.50 -13.75 11.91
C ASP A 198 6.68 -13.41 11.00
N LEU A 199 7.17 -12.17 11.13
CA LEU A 199 8.25 -11.63 10.31
C LEU A 199 9.29 -10.91 11.16
N PRO A 200 10.59 -10.97 10.77
CA PRO A 200 11.61 -10.19 11.44
C PRO A 200 11.28 -8.68 11.41
N PRO A 201 11.57 -7.93 12.48
CA PRO A 201 11.23 -6.50 12.59
C PRO A 201 11.76 -5.61 11.45
N GLU A 202 12.90 -5.98 10.88
CA GLU A 202 13.60 -5.25 9.81
C GLU A 202 13.00 -5.44 8.40
N THR A 203 12.05 -6.36 8.21
CA THR A 203 11.46 -6.66 6.89
C THR A 203 10.23 -5.77 6.59
N GLY A 204 9.97 -5.41 5.32
CA GLY A 204 8.72 -4.72 4.94
C GLY A 204 7.48 -5.63 5.03
N PRO A 205 6.25 -5.12 4.87
CA PRO A 205 5.03 -5.93 4.96
C PRO A 205 4.98 -6.99 3.86
N ILE A 206 4.13 -8.00 4.02
CA ILE A 206 3.87 -8.95 2.94
C ILE A 206 2.97 -8.30 1.90
N GLY A 207 3.47 -8.14 0.67
CA GLY A 207 2.69 -7.70 -0.48
C GLY A 207 1.76 -8.80 -1.02
N SER A 208 1.00 -8.50 -2.07
CA SER A 208 0.01 -9.42 -2.63
C SER A 208 0.58 -10.75 -3.14
N MET A 209 1.89 -10.84 -3.40
CA MET A 209 2.55 -12.10 -3.77
C MET A 209 2.87 -13.04 -2.60
N GLY A 210 2.57 -12.66 -1.36
CA GLY A 210 2.95 -13.45 -0.19
C GLY A 210 4.42 -13.27 0.21
N LEU A 211 5.12 -12.30 -0.38
CA LEU A 211 6.52 -11.98 -0.14
C LEU A 211 6.69 -10.56 0.44
N PRO A 212 7.76 -10.29 1.22
CA PRO A 212 8.00 -8.96 1.76
C PRO A 212 8.23 -7.91 0.67
N VAL A 213 7.57 -6.76 0.77
CA VAL A 213 7.89 -5.58 -0.06
C VAL A 213 9.11 -4.84 0.48
N THR A 214 9.86 -4.22 -0.41
CA THR A 214 11.09 -3.49 -0.15
C THR A 214 10.86 -1.98 -0.28
N PRO A 215 11.11 -1.18 0.78
CA PRO A 215 10.97 0.27 0.75
C PRO A 215 11.68 0.91 -0.46
N GLY A 216 10.95 1.71 -1.22
CA GLY A 216 11.44 2.40 -2.40
C GLY A 216 11.87 1.53 -3.57
N ARG A 217 11.60 0.21 -3.52
CA ARG A 217 11.87 -0.76 -4.60
C ARG A 217 10.68 -1.64 -4.94
N SER A 218 9.59 -1.62 -4.19
CA SER A 218 8.33 -2.29 -4.54
C SER A 218 7.27 -1.33 -5.06
N LEU A 219 6.58 -1.76 -6.10
CA LEU A 219 5.52 -1.01 -6.78
C LEU A 219 4.25 -1.86 -6.81
N ALA A 220 3.13 -1.30 -6.37
CA ALA A 220 1.82 -1.86 -6.64
C ALA A 220 1.41 -1.51 -8.07
N VAL A 221 0.94 -2.49 -8.84
CA VAL A 221 0.55 -2.33 -10.24
C VAL A 221 -0.78 -3.02 -10.53
N ASP A 222 -1.30 -2.82 -11.74
CA ASP A 222 -2.36 -3.66 -12.30
C ASP A 222 -1.75 -4.93 -12.91
N PRO A 223 -2.00 -6.13 -12.33
CA PRO A 223 -1.43 -7.39 -12.82
C PRO A 223 -1.95 -7.80 -14.21
N GLU A 224 -3.08 -7.24 -14.68
CA GLU A 224 -3.57 -7.46 -16.04
C GLU A 224 -2.70 -6.76 -17.09
N VAL A 225 -1.90 -5.76 -16.68
CA VAL A 225 -1.00 -5.00 -17.57
C VAL A 225 0.45 -5.38 -17.34
N ILE A 226 0.91 -5.41 -16.09
CA ILE A 226 2.29 -5.74 -15.71
C ILE A 226 2.25 -6.96 -14.79
N PRO A 227 2.79 -8.11 -15.20
CA PRO A 227 2.83 -9.29 -14.34
C PRO A 227 3.55 -9.03 -13.03
N LEU A 228 3.05 -9.59 -11.93
CA LEU A 228 3.75 -9.51 -10.65
C LEU A 228 5.12 -10.19 -10.71
N GLY A 229 6.08 -9.65 -9.96
CA GLY A 229 7.51 -9.97 -10.00
C GLY A 229 8.28 -9.30 -11.15
N ALA A 230 7.61 -8.59 -12.06
CA ALA A 230 8.30 -7.90 -13.15
C ALA A 230 9.09 -6.69 -12.65
N PRO A 231 10.32 -6.44 -13.16
CA PRO A 231 11.01 -5.19 -12.95
C PRO A 231 10.33 -4.06 -13.73
N VAL A 232 10.16 -2.91 -13.09
CA VAL A 232 9.52 -1.72 -13.65
C VAL A 232 10.36 -0.50 -13.30
N TRP A 233 10.89 0.18 -14.31
CA TRP A 233 11.54 1.47 -14.10
C TRP A 233 10.48 2.57 -14.08
N ILE A 234 10.62 3.49 -13.13
CA ILE A 234 9.75 4.65 -13.00
C ILE A 234 10.57 5.94 -13.01
N ASP A 235 9.93 7.03 -13.42
CA ASP A 235 10.37 8.40 -13.16
C ASP A 235 9.19 9.17 -12.59
N CYS A 236 9.24 9.38 -11.27
CA CYS A 236 8.19 10.00 -10.50
C CYS A 236 8.69 11.32 -9.90
N PRO A 237 8.22 12.48 -10.38
CA PRO A 237 8.55 13.77 -9.78
C PRO A 237 8.27 13.78 -8.27
N GLY A 238 9.23 14.28 -7.49
CA GLY A 238 9.17 14.31 -6.01
C GLY A 238 9.70 13.03 -5.33
N PHE A 239 9.89 11.93 -6.07
CA PHE A 239 10.45 10.68 -5.56
C PHE A 239 11.73 10.24 -6.29
N GLY A 240 11.84 10.58 -7.58
CA GLY A 240 12.99 10.31 -8.44
C GLY A 240 12.79 9.15 -9.41
N ALA A 241 13.82 8.91 -10.22
CA ALA A 241 13.86 7.85 -11.21
C ALA A 241 14.61 6.62 -10.68
N ARG A 242 14.01 5.43 -10.78
CA ARG A 242 14.62 4.18 -10.30
C ARG A 242 13.90 2.92 -10.81
N LEU A 243 14.62 1.81 -10.82
CA LEU A 243 14.10 0.47 -11.05
C LEU A 243 13.44 -0.09 -9.78
N MET A 244 12.22 -0.57 -9.93
CA MET A 244 11.39 -1.18 -8.91
C MET A 244 10.92 -2.56 -9.37
N VAL A 245 10.17 -3.25 -8.52
CA VAL A 245 9.60 -4.57 -8.79
C VAL A 245 8.10 -4.54 -8.50
N ALA A 246 7.31 -5.06 -9.42
CA ALA A 246 5.86 -5.20 -9.30
C ALA A 246 5.49 -6.27 -8.26
N GLN A 247 5.53 -5.94 -6.96
CA GLN A 247 5.39 -6.91 -5.87
C GLN A 247 4.04 -6.87 -5.16
N ASP A 248 3.20 -5.90 -5.52
CA ASP A 248 1.94 -5.66 -4.83
C ASP A 248 0.81 -5.28 -5.79
N THR A 249 -0.42 -5.23 -5.27
CA THR A 249 -1.61 -4.77 -5.99
C THR A 249 -2.48 -3.90 -5.09
N GLY A 250 -3.27 -3.03 -5.70
CA GLY A 250 -4.22 -2.20 -4.97
C GLY A 250 -5.54 -2.11 -5.72
N SER A 251 -6.66 -2.08 -4.97
CA SER A 251 -7.98 -2.00 -5.61
C SER A 251 -8.20 -0.74 -6.46
N ALA A 252 -7.50 0.35 -6.12
CA ALA A 252 -7.48 1.62 -6.83
C ALA A 252 -6.37 1.71 -7.91
N ILE A 253 -5.53 0.68 -8.02
CA ILE A 253 -4.39 0.63 -8.94
C ILE A 253 -4.81 -0.19 -10.15
N ARG A 254 -5.47 0.48 -11.10
CA ARG A 254 -6.08 -0.13 -12.28
C ARG A 254 -5.65 0.59 -13.55
N GLY A 255 -5.50 -0.19 -14.62
CA GLY A 255 -5.14 0.28 -15.96
C GLY A 255 -3.64 0.50 -16.17
N ALA A 256 -3.29 0.75 -17.42
CA ALA A 256 -1.92 0.99 -17.83
C ALA A 256 -1.37 2.30 -17.24
N GLY A 257 -0.13 2.28 -16.76
CA GLY A 257 0.55 3.46 -16.22
C GLY A 257 0.11 3.87 -14.82
N ARG A 258 -0.71 3.08 -14.11
CA ARG A 258 -1.03 3.32 -12.70
C ARG A 258 -0.06 2.57 -11.80
N GLY A 259 0.59 3.29 -10.88
CA GLY A 259 1.51 2.69 -9.90
C GLY A 259 1.38 3.30 -8.52
N ASP A 260 1.53 2.48 -7.48
CA ASP A 260 1.60 2.93 -6.09
C ASP A 260 2.96 2.54 -5.49
N ILE A 261 3.71 3.52 -5.03
CA ILE A 261 5.11 3.34 -4.60
C ILE A 261 5.11 2.96 -3.12
N PHE A 262 5.70 1.82 -2.76
CA PHE A 262 5.91 1.50 -1.37
C PHE A 262 7.04 2.35 -0.79
N ILE A 263 6.72 3.28 0.10
CA ILE A 263 7.70 4.22 0.65
C ILE A 263 8.50 3.61 1.81
N GLY A 264 7.85 2.76 2.62
CA GLY A 264 8.43 2.19 3.82
C GLY A 264 7.43 2.16 4.96
N SER A 265 7.92 2.20 6.20
CA SER A 265 7.10 2.10 7.40
C SER A 265 7.23 3.34 8.28
N GLY A 266 6.18 3.65 9.05
CA GLY A 266 6.17 4.75 10.02
C GLY A 266 5.72 6.10 9.48
N SER A 267 5.73 7.12 10.36
CA SER A 267 5.13 8.44 10.10
C SER A 267 5.79 9.20 8.95
N GLU A 268 7.12 9.16 8.85
CA GLU A 268 7.84 9.84 7.77
C GLU A 268 7.54 9.21 6.40
N ALA A 269 7.46 7.88 6.34
CA ALA A 269 7.02 7.18 5.13
C ALA A 269 5.59 7.59 4.75
N GLY A 270 4.70 7.73 5.74
CA GLY A 270 3.33 8.22 5.52
C GLY A 270 3.27 9.64 4.98
N ARG A 271 4.11 10.55 5.48
CA ARG A 271 4.19 11.94 5.01
C ARG A 271 4.65 12.00 3.55
N ILE A 272 5.68 11.24 3.19
CA ILE A 272 6.19 11.14 1.81
C ILE A 272 5.14 10.50 0.90
N ALA A 273 4.53 9.39 1.33
CA ALA A 273 3.50 8.68 0.57
C ALA A 273 2.30 9.59 0.24
N GLY A 274 1.80 10.33 1.24
CA GLY A 274 0.69 11.26 1.08
C GLY A 274 0.96 12.46 0.17
N ALA A 275 2.24 12.80 -0.06
CA ALA A 275 2.63 13.89 -0.96
C ALA A 275 2.73 13.46 -2.44
N ILE A 276 2.80 12.15 -2.71
CA ILE A 276 2.92 11.62 -4.07
C ILE A 276 1.52 11.53 -4.70
N ASN A 277 1.27 12.39 -5.68
CA ASN A 277 0.11 12.30 -6.57
C ASN A 277 0.43 12.97 -7.92
N THR A 278 1.46 12.45 -8.59
CA THR A 278 2.12 13.13 -9.71
C THR A 278 2.04 12.31 -11.00
N PRO A 279 1.97 12.98 -12.17
CA PRO A 279 2.22 12.31 -13.43
C PRO A 279 3.72 12.00 -13.59
N GLY A 280 4.04 10.94 -14.32
CA GLY A 280 5.43 10.51 -14.53
C GLY A 280 5.57 9.55 -15.70
N ARG A 281 6.68 8.81 -15.72
CA ARG A 281 6.99 7.82 -16.76
C ARG A 281 7.12 6.42 -16.16
N MET A 282 6.66 5.42 -16.89
CA MET A 282 6.70 4.02 -16.47
C MET A 282 7.17 3.14 -17.65
N ILE A 283 8.21 2.35 -17.40
CA ILE A 283 8.81 1.44 -18.37
C ILE A 283 8.85 0.05 -17.75
N TRP A 284 8.15 -0.89 -18.36
CA TRP A 284 8.16 -2.29 -17.96
C TRP A 284 9.38 -2.98 -18.58
N LEU A 285 10.20 -3.64 -17.76
CA LEU A 285 11.23 -4.55 -18.25
C LEU A 285 10.59 -5.91 -18.48
N ARG A 286 10.20 -6.18 -19.73
CA ARG A 286 9.60 -7.44 -20.13
C ARG A 286 10.68 -8.51 -20.24
N ARG A 287 10.45 -9.68 -19.64
CA ARG A 287 11.40 -10.80 -19.74
C ARG A 287 11.59 -11.21 -21.19
N ARG A 288 12.84 -11.37 -21.63
CA ARG A 288 13.15 -11.96 -22.94
C ARG A 288 12.83 -13.45 -22.92
N GLY A 289 12.20 -13.92 -24.00
CA GLY A 289 11.96 -15.35 -24.24
C GLY A 289 13.26 -16.10 -24.51
#